data_AF-A0A8X6EH09-F1
#
_entry.id   AF-A0A8X6EH09-F1
#
_cell.length_a   1.000
_cell.length_b   1.000
_cell.length_c   1.000
_cell.angle_alpha   90.00
_cell.angle_beta   90.00
_cell.angle_gamma   90.00
#
_symmetry.space_group_name_H-M   'P 1'
#
loop_
_entity.id
_entity.type
_entity.pdbx_description
1 polymer ?
#
loop_
_entity_poly.entity_id
_entity_poly.type
_entity_poly.pdbx_seq_one_letter_code
_entity_poly.pdbx_strand_id
1 'polypeptide(L)'
;FLIKPYEGESLSHFLGRFRRANHLSASGLGTLAGIGAIVARWERFHFNPRPSQQELEAIASVVEVDAQRLAQMLPPAGVGMQHEPIRLCGACYAESPCHRIEWQYKSVWKCDRHQLKILAKCPNCQAPFKMPALWEDGCCHRCRMPFAEMAKLQK
;
A
#
# COMPACT_ATOMS: atom_id res chain seq x y z
N PHE A 1 -2.37 19.17 -0.89
CA PHE A 1 -2.89 18.59 -2.13
C PHE A 1 -3.77 17.39 -1.82
N LEU A 2 -4.93 17.32 -2.47
CA LEU A 2 -5.83 16.17 -2.39
C LEU A 2 -5.35 15.07 -3.33
N ILE A 3 -5.39 13.83 -2.85
CA ILE A 3 -4.99 12.65 -3.61
C ILE A 3 -6.18 11.72 -3.71
N LYS A 4 -6.55 11.37 -4.95
CA LYS A 4 -7.60 10.36 -5.18
C LYS A 4 -7.03 8.95 -5.01
N PRO A 5 -7.70 8.07 -4.24
CA PRO A 5 -7.31 6.67 -4.17
C PRO A 5 -7.51 5.95 -5.50
N TYR A 6 -6.63 5.02 -5.82
CA TYR A 6 -6.85 4.08 -6.91
C TYR A 6 -7.80 2.96 -6.48
N GLU A 7 -8.35 2.23 -7.46
CA GLU A 7 -9.14 1.04 -7.20
C GLU A 7 -8.30 -0.12 -6.65
N GLY A 8 -8.73 -0.68 -5.52
CA GLY A 8 -8.02 -1.78 -4.84
C GLY A 8 -6.71 -1.38 -4.18
N GLU A 9 -6.39 -0.09 -4.12
CA GLU A 9 -5.18 0.43 -3.47
C GLU A 9 -5.17 0.05 -1.98
N SER A 10 -4.02 -0.36 -1.47
CA SER A 10 -3.83 -0.60 -0.05
C SER A 10 -3.70 0.69 0.75
N LEU A 11 -4.18 0.69 1.99
CA LEU A 11 -4.16 1.88 2.85
C LEU A 11 -2.73 2.41 3.05
N SER A 12 -1.75 1.50 3.21
CA SER A 12 -0.33 1.84 3.31
C SER A 12 0.16 2.71 2.14
N HIS A 13 -0.16 2.30 0.90
CA HIS A 13 0.29 3.02 -0.29
C HIS A 13 -0.42 4.37 -0.45
N PHE A 14 -1.73 4.39 -0.24
CA PHE A 14 -2.53 5.61 -0.32
C PHE A 14 -2.04 6.67 0.68
N LEU A 15 -1.89 6.31 1.96
CA LEU A 15 -1.42 7.24 2.99
C LEU A 15 0.01 7.73 2.69
N GLY A 16 0.89 6.85 2.22
CA GLY A 16 2.23 7.25 1.79
C GLY A 16 2.22 8.29 0.66
N ARG A 17 1.37 8.11 -0.35
CA ARG A 17 1.18 9.10 -1.44
C ARG A 17 0.66 10.43 -0.93
N PHE A 18 -0.40 10.40 -0.11
CA PHE A 18 -0.96 11.60 0.50
C PHE A 18 0.08 12.36 1.30
N ARG A 19 0.83 11.66 2.15
CA ARG A 19 1.88 12.27 2.97
C ARG A 19 3.00 12.89 2.15
N ARG A 20 3.51 12.21 1.11
CA ARG A 20 4.55 12.77 0.24
C ARG A 20 4.06 14.04 -0.45
N ALA A 21 2.84 14.02 -0.99
CA ALA A 21 2.26 15.20 -1.64
C ALA A 21 2.06 16.37 -0.68
N ASN A 22 1.93 16.14 0.62
CA ASN A 22 1.70 17.16 1.64
C ASN A 22 2.90 17.38 2.57
N HIS A 23 4.07 16.81 2.26
CA HIS A 23 5.29 16.89 3.10
C HIS A 23 5.08 16.47 4.57
N LEU A 24 4.24 15.46 4.81
CA LEU A 24 3.90 14.97 6.15
C LEU A 24 4.70 13.71 6.53
N SER A 25 5.09 13.63 7.80
CA SER A 25 5.48 12.35 8.41
C SER A 25 4.23 11.53 8.80
N ALA A 26 4.39 10.22 9.04
CA ALA A 26 3.28 9.38 9.49
C ALA A 26 2.69 9.89 10.83
N SER A 27 3.55 10.33 11.75
CA SER A 27 3.14 10.97 12.99
C SER A 27 2.43 12.30 12.73
N GLY A 28 2.96 13.14 11.82
CA GLY A 28 2.35 14.43 11.49
C GLY A 28 0.92 14.27 10.97
N LEU A 29 0.69 13.29 10.07
CA LEU A 29 -0.65 12.96 9.60
C LEU A 29 -1.56 12.48 10.73
N GLY A 30 -1.07 11.60 11.60
CA GLY A 30 -1.85 11.11 12.72
C GLY A 30 -2.17 12.18 13.77
N THR A 31 -1.28 13.15 13.98
CA THR A 31 -1.52 14.34 14.81
C THR A 31 -2.60 15.23 14.19
N LEU A 32 -2.54 15.50 12.88
CA LEU A 32 -3.57 16.27 12.18
C LEU A 32 -4.96 15.61 12.28
N ALA A 33 -5.01 14.28 12.22
CA ALA A 33 -6.25 13.52 12.36
C ALA A 33 -6.64 13.27 13.83
N GLY A 34 -5.85 13.66 14.82
CA GLY A 34 -6.16 13.40 16.24
C GLY A 34 -6.10 11.92 16.66
N ILE A 35 -5.49 11.04 15.86
CA ILE A 35 -5.35 9.59 16.11
C ILE A 35 -3.93 9.17 16.51
N GLY A 36 -3.04 10.14 16.70
CA GLY A 36 -1.69 9.94 17.21
C GLY A 36 -0.80 9.07 16.31
N ALA A 37 0.07 8.26 16.89
CA ALA A 37 1.10 7.52 16.13
C ALA A 37 0.60 6.28 15.37
N ILE A 38 -0.71 6.00 15.37
CA ILE A 38 -1.26 4.74 14.82
C ILE A 38 -1.09 4.61 13.30
N VAL A 39 -1.04 5.73 12.58
CA VAL A 39 -0.82 5.77 11.12
C VAL A 39 0.44 5.00 10.71
N ALA A 40 1.52 5.13 11.48
CA ALA A 40 2.77 4.43 11.20
C ALA A 40 2.63 2.89 11.31
N ARG A 41 1.69 2.40 12.13
CA ARG A 41 1.39 0.97 12.25
C ARG A 41 0.58 0.49 11.04
N TRP A 42 -0.41 1.26 10.63
CA TRP A 42 -1.24 0.97 9.46
C TRP A 42 -0.43 0.89 8.16
N GLU A 43 0.55 1.78 8.00
CA GLU A 43 1.48 1.76 6.86
C GLU A 43 2.31 0.47 6.77
N ARG A 44 2.48 -0.24 7.88
CA ARG A 44 3.17 -1.54 7.96
C ARG A 44 2.21 -2.73 7.96
N PHE A 45 0.93 -2.51 7.62
CA PHE A 45 -0.14 -3.51 7.68
C PHE A 45 -0.44 -4.05 9.10
N HIS A 46 0.01 -3.36 10.15
CA HIS A 46 -0.30 -3.73 11.54
C HIS A 46 -1.68 -3.20 11.94
N PHE A 47 -2.73 -3.88 11.46
CA PHE A 47 -4.14 -3.58 11.74
C PHE A 47 -4.70 -4.39 12.91
N ASN A 48 -3.89 -4.66 13.95
CA ASN A 48 -4.37 -5.29 15.18
C ASN A 48 -4.07 -4.38 16.39
N PRO A 49 -5.07 -3.73 17.01
CA PRO A 49 -6.51 -3.82 16.68
C PRO A 49 -6.83 -3.25 15.30
N ARG A 50 -7.93 -3.72 14.69
CA ARG A 50 -8.43 -3.21 13.41
C ARG A 50 -8.79 -1.72 13.57
N PRO A 51 -8.49 -0.86 12.58
CA PRO A 51 -8.95 0.53 12.62
C PRO A 51 -10.46 0.60 12.89
N SER A 52 -10.82 1.36 13.92
CA SER A 52 -12.21 1.62 14.27
C SER A 52 -12.85 2.60 13.29
N GLN A 53 -14.19 2.64 13.28
CA GLN A 53 -14.93 3.58 12.43
C GLN A 53 -14.57 5.04 12.75
N GLN A 54 -14.44 5.39 14.04
CA GLN A 54 -14.06 6.73 14.47
C GLN A 54 -12.64 7.12 13.98
N GLU A 55 -11.68 6.20 14.05
CA GLU A 55 -10.33 6.45 13.54
C GLU A 55 -10.31 6.62 12.01
N LEU A 56 -11.15 5.85 11.30
CA LEU A 56 -11.31 5.98 9.85
C LEU A 56 -11.98 7.30 9.45
N GLU A 57 -12.98 7.77 10.20
CA GLU A 57 -13.62 9.07 10.00
C GLU A 57 -12.67 10.23 10.30
N ALA A 58 -11.87 10.10 11.35
CA ALA A 58 -10.87 11.09 11.73
C ALA A 58 -9.83 11.27 10.61
N ILE A 59 -9.24 10.17 10.12
CA ILE A 59 -8.29 10.26 9.00
C ILE A 59 -8.98 10.68 7.69
N ALA A 60 -10.21 10.22 7.43
CA ALA A 60 -11.03 10.59 6.27
C ALA A 60 -11.18 12.11 6.13
N SER A 61 -11.44 12.79 7.24
CA SER A 61 -11.60 14.26 7.28
C SER A 61 -10.34 15.01 6.83
N VAL A 62 -9.15 14.46 7.09
CA VAL A 62 -7.86 15.10 6.75
C VAL A 62 -7.46 14.80 5.30
N VAL A 63 -7.72 13.59 4.84
CA VAL A 63 -7.35 13.16 3.48
C VAL A 63 -8.42 13.45 2.43
N GLU A 64 -9.60 13.92 2.87
CA GLU A 64 -10.80 14.17 2.08
C GLU A 64 -11.22 12.95 1.23
N VAL A 65 -11.22 11.79 1.85
CA VAL A 65 -11.71 10.53 1.27
C VAL A 65 -12.71 9.93 2.23
N ASP A 66 -13.83 9.44 1.69
CA ASP A 66 -14.86 8.76 2.46
C ASP A 66 -14.30 7.62 3.35
N ALA A 67 -14.79 7.52 4.59
CA ALA A 67 -14.32 6.55 5.56
C ALA A 67 -14.60 5.10 5.13
N GLN A 68 -15.73 4.86 4.45
CA GLN A 68 -16.05 3.54 3.89
C GLN A 68 -15.07 3.18 2.77
N ARG A 69 -14.67 4.16 1.95
CA ARG A 69 -13.62 3.98 0.95
C ARG A 69 -12.28 3.63 1.57
N LEU A 70 -11.89 4.24 2.69
CA LEU A 70 -10.67 3.86 3.42
C LEU A 70 -10.78 2.46 4.02
N ALA A 71 -11.96 2.07 4.52
CA ALA A 71 -12.22 0.73 5.04
C ALA A 71 -12.02 -0.36 3.97
N GLN A 72 -12.33 -0.07 2.70
CA GLN A 72 -12.11 -0.98 1.57
C GLN A 72 -10.62 -1.23 1.26
N MET A 73 -9.73 -0.37 1.75
CA MET A 73 -8.27 -0.53 1.58
C MET A 73 -7.64 -1.41 2.67
N LEU A 74 -8.43 -1.84 3.65
CA LEU A 74 -8.06 -2.80 4.68
C LEU A 74 -8.35 -4.22 4.19
N PRO A 75 -7.65 -5.25 4.73
CA PRO A 75 -8.05 -6.63 4.47
C PRO A 75 -9.49 -6.87 4.95
N PRO A 76 -10.30 -7.66 4.22
CA PRO A 76 -11.61 -8.10 4.70
C PRO A 76 -11.49 -8.88 6.02
N ALA A 77 -12.58 -8.91 6.80
CA ALA A 77 -12.61 -9.66 8.05
C ALA A 77 -12.30 -11.15 7.82
N GLY A 78 -11.46 -11.74 8.65
CA GLY A 78 -11.05 -13.15 8.55
C GLY A 78 -10.02 -13.47 7.47
N VAL A 79 -9.65 -12.52 6.59
CA VAL A 79 -8.63 -12.75 5.56
C VAL A 79 -7.23 -12.65 6.17
N GLY A 80 -6.49 -13.75 6.11
CA GLY A 80 -5.10 -13.81 6.57
C GLY A 80 -4.16 -12.97 5.70
N MET A 81 -3.40 -12.08 6.33
CA MET A 81 -2.42 -11.22 5.67
C MET A 81 -0.99 -11.76 5.81
N GLN A 82 -0.21 -11.63 4.75
CA GLN A 82 1.24 -11.73 4.71
C GLN A 82 1.79 -10.30 4.87
N HIS A 83 2.26 -9.93 6.07
CA HIS A 83 2.77 -8.58 6.30
C HIS A 83 4.13 -8.35 5.64
N GLU A 84 4.98 -9.38 5.64
CA GLU A 84 6.27 -9.41 4.95
C GLU A 84 6.49 -10.78 4.29
N PRO A 85 7.19 -10.87 3.15
CA PRO A 85 7.71 -9.75 2.36
C PRO A 85 6.59 -8.91 1.73
N ILE A 86 6.90 -7.67 1.38
CA ILE A 86 5.99 -6.85 0.56
C ILE A 86 5.96 -7.45 -0.84
N ARG A 87 4.76 -7.50 -1.43
CA ARG A 87 4.53 -8.18 -2.68
C ARG A 87 4.05 -7.24 -3.79
N LEU A 88 4.37 -7.59 -5.03
CA LEU A 88 4.14 -6.74 -6.20
C LEU A 88 3.80 -7.58 -7.44
N CYS A 89 2.81 -7.14 -8.20
CA CYS A 89 2.67 -7.49 -9.61
C CYS A 89 3.10 -6.28 -10.46
N GLY A 90 4.20 -6.40 -11.21
CA GLY A 90 4.72 -5.34 -12.07
C GLY A 90 3.77 -5.01 -13.21
N ALA A 91 3.06 -6.00 -13.76
CA ALA A 91 2.08 -5.79 -14.81
C ALA A 91 0.87 -4.98 -14.31
N CYS A 92 0.29 -5.35 -13.15
CA CYS A 92 -0.75 -4.51 -12.53
C CYS A 92 -0.26 -3.11 -12.20
N TYR A 93 0.99 -2.97 -11.73
CA TYR A 93 1.55 -1.66 -11.40
C TYR A 93 1.74 -0.78 -12.65
N ALA A 94 2.01 -1.38 -13.82
CA ALA A 94 2.06 -0.68 -15.09
C ALA A 94 0.69 -0.16 -15.53
N GLU A 95 -0.39 -0.87 -15.21
CA GLU A 95 -1.77 -0.43 -15.49
C GLU A 95 -2.25 0.67 -14.55
N SER A 96 -1.95 0.51 -13.25
CA SER A 96 -2.33 1.45 -12.20
C SER A 96 -1.19 1.52 -11.17
N PRO A 97 -0.52 2.67 -11.01
CA PRO A 97 0.71 2.78 -10.22
C PRO A 97 0.41 2.80 -8.71
N CYS A 98 -0.19 1.72 -8.23
CA CYS A 98 -0.59 1.51 -6.86
C CYS A 98 -0.25 0.11 -6.37
N HIS A 99 0.06 0.00 -5.07
CA HIS A 99 0.11 -1.29 -4.42
C HIS A 99 -1.32 -1.75 -4.11
N ARG A 100 -1.72 -2.94 -4.58
CA ARG A 100 -3.04 -3.51 -4.30
C ARG A 100 -3.01 -4.33 -3.01
N ILE A 101 -4.03 -4.17 -2.17
CA ILE A 101 -4.11 -4.86 -0.87
C ILE A 101 -4.15 -6.39 -1.02
N GLU A 102 -4.78 -6.89 -2.09
CA GLU A 102 -4.91 -8.32 -2.40
C GLU A 102 -3.57 -9.03 -2.54
N TRP A 103 -2.52 -8.31 -2.99
CA TRP A 103 -1.19 -8.89 -3.11
C TRP A 103 -0.63 -9.30 -1.76
N GLN A 104 -1.16 -8.81 -0.63
CA GLN A 104 -0.74 -9.18 0.72
C GLN A 104 -1.63 -10.25 1.37
N TYR A 105 -2.58 -10.87 0.66
CA TYR A 105 -3.34 -12.02 1.21
C TYR A 105 -2.56 -13.33 1.17
N LYS A 106 -2.56 -14.12 2.25
CA LYS A 106 -1.81 -15.39 2.34
C LYS A 106 -2.18 -16.41 1.25
N SER A 107 -3.44 -16.38 0.78
CA SER A 107 -3.93 -17.25 -0.29
C SER A 107 -3.44 -16.85 -1.69
N VAL A 108 -2.95 -15.62 -1.86
CA VAL A 108 -2.56 -15.08 -3.16
C VAL A 108 -1.05 -15.25 -3.35
N TRP A 109 -0.66 -16.05 -4.34
CA TRP A 109 0.74 -16.22 -4.76
C TRP A 109 0.94 -15.93 -6.26
N LYS A 110 -0.15 -15.88 -7.02
CA LYS A 110 -0.22 -15.60 -8.45
C LYS A 110 -1.21 -14.45 -8.67
N CYS A 111 -0.88 -13.53 -9.57
CA CYS A 111 -1.80 -12.48 -9.97
C CYS A 111 -2.94 -13.11 -10.79
N ASP A 112 -4.17 -12.83 -10.39
CA ASP A 112 -5.40 -13.26 -11.06
C ASP A 112 -5.58 -12.62 -12.44
N ARG A 113 -5.17 -11.36 -12.60
CA ARG A 113 -5.30 -10.60 -13.85
C ARG A 113 -4.27 -11.02 -14.91
N HIS A 114 -3.00 -11.07 -14.53
CA HIS A 114 -1.90 -11.32 -15.48
C HIS A 114 -1.38 -12.75 -15.48
N GLN A 115 -1.86 -13.59 -14.56
CA GLN A 115 -1.41 -14.98 -14.41
C GLN A 115 0.11 -15.11 -14.17
N LEU A 116 0.75 -14.06 -13.64
CA LEU A 116 2.16 -14.04 -13.28
C LEU A 116 2.35 -14.32 -11.79
N LYS A 117 3.47 -14.94 -11.39
CA LYS A 117 3.83 -15.07 -9.99
C LYS A 117 4.04 -13.68 -9.38
N ILE A 118 3.44 -13.47 -8.20
CA ILE A 118 3.64 -12.23 -7.46
C ILE A 118 5.08 -12.17 -6.93
N LEU A 119 5.76 -11.06 -7.18
CA LEU A 119 7.12 -10.82 -6.74
C LEU A 119 7.15 -10.48 -5.25
N ALA A 120 8.13 -11.02 -4.53
CA ALA A 120 8.46 -10.65 -3.15
C ALA A 120 9.76 -9.82 -3.02
N LYS A 121 10.48 -9.69 -4.14
CA LYS A 121 11.77 -9.00 -4.26
C LYS A 121 11.93 -8.50 -5.69
N CYS A 122 12.80 -7.51 -5.87
CA CYS A 122 13.15 -7.00 -7.18
C CYS A 122 13.74 -8.14 -8.04
N PRO A 123 13.21 -8.40 -9.25
CA PRO A 123 13.72 -9.47 -10.10
C PRO A 123 15.11 -9.18 -10.65
N ASN A 124 15.52 -7.91 -10.72
CA ASN A 124 16.84 -7.49 -11.17
C ASN A 124 17.90 -7.62 -10.05
N CYS A 125 17.74 -6.90 -8.93
CA CYS A 125 18.78 -6.83 -7.89
C CYS A 125 18.51 -7.66 -6.63
N GLN A 126 17.40 -8.41 -6.60
CA GLN A 126 16.98 -9.29 -5.51
C GLN A 126 16.68 -8.60 -4.16
N ALA A 127 16.73 -7.27 -4.10
CA ALA A 127 16.38 -6.53 -2.88
C ALA A 127 14.89 -6.71 -2.53
N PRO A 128 14.54 -6.92 -1.25
CA PRO A 128 13.14 -6.95 -0.83
C PRO A 128 12.46 -5.60 -1.08
N PHE A 129 11.18 -5.62 -1.39
CA PHE A 129 10.41 -4.37 -1.52
C PHE A 129 10.20 -3.74 -0.14
N LYS A 130 10.37 -2.41 -0.06
CA LYS A 130 10.03 -1.64 1.15
C LYS A 130 8.52 -1.58 1.31
N MET A 131 8.03 -1.16 2.49
CA MET A 131 6.59 -0.96 2.70
C MET A 131 5.99 -0.04 1.62
N PRO A 132 4.75 -0.27 1.15
CA PRO A 132 4.16 0.49 0.05
C PRO A 132 4.09 2.00 0.31
N ALA A 133 3.95 2.40 1.57
CA ALA A 133 4.04 3.80 1.97
C ALA A 133 5.37 4.48 1.58
N LEU A 134 6.44 3.72 1.31
CA LEU A 134 7.76 4.21 0.90
C LEU A 134 8.07 4.03 -0.59
N TRP A 135 7.07 3.66 -1.42
CA TRP A 135 7.26 3.48 -2.86
C TRP A 135 7.30 4.83 -3.59
N GLU A 136 8.33 5.61 -3.28
CA GLU A 136 8.65 6.83 -3.99
C GLU A 136 9.10 6.49 -5.42
N ASP A 137 8.58 7.24 -6.39
CA ASP A 137 8.81 7.08 -7.83
C ASP A 137 8.40 5.72 -8.44
N GLY A 138 7.74 4.85 -7.67
CA GLY A 138 7.29 3.55 -8.17
C GLY A 138 8.43 2.66 -8.69
N CYS A 139 9.57 2.63 -7.98
CA CYS A 139 10.74 1.88 -8.42
C CYS A 139 11.46 1.15 -7.27
N CYS A 140 12.36 0.23 -7.63
CA CYS A 140 13.21 -0.45 -6.66
C CYS A 140 14.11 0.56 -5.92
N HIS A 141 14.05 0.57 -4.59
CA HIS A 141 14.90 1.43 -3.76
C HIS A 141 16.41 1.22 -3.94
N ARG A 142 16.85 0.05 -4.47
CA ARG A 142 18.27 -0.29 -4.64
C ARG A 142 18.79 -0.06 -6.05
N CYS A 143 18.15 -0.64 -7.08
CA CYS A 143 18.63 -0.55 -8.46
C CYS A 143 17.82 0.41 -9.34
N ARG A 144 16.82 1.09 -8.76
CA ARG A 144 15.95 2.07 -9.44
C ARG A 144 15.16 1.53 -10.63
N MET A 145 15.15 0.20 -10.85
CA MET A 145 14.27 -0.42 -11.85
C MET A 145 12.80 -0.05 -11.55
N PRO A 146 12.07 0.55 -12.51
CA PRO A 146 10.66 0.86 -12.33
C PRO A 146 9.84 -0.41 -12.08
N PHE A 147 8.85 -0.34 -11.19
CA PHE A 147 7.98 -1.48 -10.89
C PHE A 147 7.20 -1.95 -12.11
N ALA A 148 6.76 -1.02 -12.96
CA ALA A 148 6.09 -1.33 -14.22
C ALA A 148 6.94 -2.19 -15.17
N GLU A 149 8.27 -2.00 -15.18
CA GLU A 149 9.19 -2.76 -16.04
C GLU A 149 9.47 -4.16 -15.50
N MET A 150 9.21 -4.43 -14.23
CA MET A 150 9.44 -5.74 -13.63
C MET A 150 8.56 -6.84 -14.24
N ALA A 151 7.45 -6.46 -14.89
CA ALA A 151 6.58 -7.37 -15.63
C ALA A 151 7.36 -8.22 -16.65
N LYS A 152 8.38 -7.63 -17.31
CA LYS A 152 9.22 -8.30 -18.32
C LYS A 152 10.06 -9.45 -17.74
N LEU A 153 10.26 -9.45 -16.42
CA LEU A 153 11.07 -10.43 -15.69
C LEU A 153 10.22 -11.33 -14.77
N GLN A 154 8.90 -11.11 -14.71
CA GLN A 154 7.97 -11.98 -14.00
C GLN A 154 7.66 -13.22 -14.83
N LYS A 155 7.50 -14.35 -14.15
CA LYS A 155 7.11 -15.64 -14.73
C LYS A 155 5.85 -16.14 -14.05
#